data_AF-A0A3C1DTL0-F1
#
_entry.id   AF-A0A3C1DTL0-F1
#
_cell.length_a   1.000
_cell.length_b   1.000
_cell.length_c   1.000
_cell.angle_alpha   90.00
_cell.angle_beta   90.00
_cell.angle_gamma   90.00
#
_symmetry.space_group_name_H-M   'P 1'
#
loop_
_entity.id
_entity.type
_entity.pdbx_description
1 polymer ?
#
loop_
_entity_poly.entity_id
_entity_poly.type
_entity_poly.pdbx_seq_one_letter_code
_entity_poly.pdbx_strand_id
1 'polypeptide(L)'
;VDPMGTALGLGYFQYRYFLLGLCLVVLLIAAILVHRLSKSQFGRLLRAVRDDEDAVSAFGRSVYRTKLKAYVFGASLGAIAGGLFAAYLGAFNPSAWTPAEVLTLYAGILIGGRGNVKGVV
;
A
#
# COMPACT_ATOMS: atom_id res chain seq x y z
N VAL A 1 4.92 -2.20 27.03
CA VAL A 1 6.39 -2.31 27.04
C VAL A 1 6.89 -1.50 25.88
N ASP A 2 7.51 -0.35 26.14
CA ASP A 2 7.90 0.62 25.12
C ASP A 2 9.22 0.16 24.48
N PRO A 3 9.21 -0.56 23.35
CA PRO A 3 10.40 -1.29 22.88
C PRO A 3 11.50 -0.33 22.38
N MET A 4 11.17 0.95 22.21
CA MET A 4 12.09 2.01 21.77
C MET A 4 11.98 3.31 22.60
N GLY A 5 11.38 3.26 23.79
CA GLY A 5 11.40 4.42 24.71
C GLY A 5 12.81 4.71 25.27
N THR A 6 13.64 3.67 25.40
CA THR A 6 15.00 3.76 25.94
C THR A 6 16.07 4.22 24.94
N ALA A 7 15.77 4.23 23.63
CA ALA A 7 16.75 4.61 22.60
C ALA A 7 16.69 6.09 22.19
N LEU A 8 15.56 6.77 22.36
CA LEU A 8 15.32 8.13 21.83
C LEU A 8 14.78 9.16 22.85
N GLY A 9 14.40 8.74 24.07
CA GLY A 9 14.08 9.69 25.17
C GLY A 9 12.83 10.56 24.97
N LEU A 10 11.88 10.14 24.12
CA LEU A 10 10.65 10.87 23.82
C LEU A 10 9.46 10.33 24.64
N GLY A 11 8.60 11.23 25.15
CA GLY A 11 7.41 10.83 25.90
C GLY A 11 6.35 10.11 25.05
N TYR A 12 5.44 9.36 25.68
CA TYR A 12 4.39 8.56 25.02
C TYR A 12 3.59 9.34 23.97
N PHE A 13 3.24 10.60 24.27
CA PHE A 13 2.53 11.48 23.33
C PHE A 13 3.38 11.86 22.11
N GLN A 14 4.68 12.14 22.28
CA GLN A 14 5.60 12.48 21.20
C GLN A 14 5.86 11.29 20.26
N TYR A 15 5.96 10.07 20.80
CA TYR A 15 6.13 8.86 20.00
C TYR A 15 4.95 8.66 19.02
N ARG A 16 3.72 8.88 19.49
CA ARG A 16 2.52 8.73 18.66
C ARG A 16 2.47 9.76 17.53
N TYR A 17 2.87 11.01 17.78
CA TYR A 17 2.97 12.04 16.74
C TYR A 17 4.10 11.76 15.74
N PHE A 18 5.24 11.25 16.21
CA PHE A 18 6.36 10.87 15.33
C PHE A 18 5.95 9.73 14.37
N LEU A 19 5.29 8.69 14.91
CA LEU A 19 4.84 7.55 14.11
C LEU A 19 3.75 7.95 13.11
N LEU A 20 2.84 8.86 13.49
CA LEU A 20 1.85 9.45 12.59
C LEU A 20 2.53 10.25 11.46
N GLY A 21 3.56 11.06 11.79
CA GLY A 21 4.38 11.75 10.80
C GLY A 21 5.06 10.80 9.82
N LEU A 22 5.61 9.69 10.33
CA LEU A 22 6.22 8.64 9.49
C LEU A 22 5.18 7.99 8.58
N CYS A 23 3.99 7.63 9.10
CA CYS A 23 2.88 7.13 8.30
C CYS A 23 2.52 8.07 7.15
N LEU A 24 2.38 9.37 7.42
CA LEU A 24 2.06 10.36 6.39
C LEU A 24 3.15 10.48 5.33
N VAL A 25 4.42 10.46 5.73
CA VAL A 25 5.55 10.50 4.78
C VAL A 25 5.55 9.26 3.89
N VAL A 26 5.39 8.07 4.47
CA VAL A 26 5.33 6.80 3.72
C VAL A 26 4.13 6.79 2.78
N LEU A 27 2.96 7.25 3.25
CA LEU A 27 1.74 7.37 2.45
C LEU A 27 1.93 8.33 1.26
N LEU A 28 2.52 9.50 1.48
CA LEU A 28 2.83 10.46 0.41
C LEU A 28 3.79 9.88 -0.62
N ILE A 29 4.85 9.21 -0.18
CA ILE A 29 5.82 8.56 -1.08
C ILE A 29 5.12 7.47 -1.90
N ALA A 30 4.32 6.62 -1.26
CA ALA A 30 3.55 5.57 -1.93
C ALA A 30 2.57 6.15 -2.96
N ALA A 31 1.83 7.21 -2.59
CA ALA A 31 0.90 7.88 -3.48
C ALA A 31 1.59 8.49 -4.71
N ILE A 32 2.74 9.15 -4.53
CA ILE A 32 3.53 9.71 -5.63
C ILE A 32 4.06 8.58 -6.53
N LEU A 33 4.56 7.50 -5.94
CA LEU A 33 5.13 6.37 -6.66
C LEU A 33 4.06 5.68 -7.51
N VAL A 34 2.89 5.40 -6.94
CA VAL A 34 1.74 4.82 -7.65
C VAL A 34 1.26 5.75 -8.77
N HIS A 35 1.18 7.07 -8.50
CA HIS A 35 0.76 8.04 -9.51
C HIS A 35 1.74 8.09 -10.71
N ARG A 36 3.04 8.12 -10.43
CA ARG A 36 4.08 8.10 -11.47
C ARG A 36 4.09 6.78 -12.24
N LEU A 37 3.96 5.65 -11.54
CA LEU A 37 3.97 4.34 -12.17
C LEU A 37 2.75 4.14 -13.09
N SER A 38 1.57 4.63 -12.67
CA SER A 38 0.33 4.61 -13.46
C SER A 38 0.42 5.44 -14.76
N LYS A 39 1.15 6.56 -14.74
CA LYS A 39 1.41 7.39 -15.94
C LYS A 39 2.57 6.89 -16.81
N SER A 40 3.43 6.02 -16.28
CA SER A 40 4.59 5.49 -17.01
C SER A 40 4.20 4.51 -18.13
N GLN A 41 5.20 4.14 -18.95
CA GLN A 41 5.07 3.07 -19.95
C GLN A 41 4.62 1.74 -19.31
N PHE A 42 5.00 1.48 -18.05
CA PHE A 42 4.61 0.27 -17.34
C PHE A 42 3.10 0.24 -17.05
N GLY A 43 2.52 1.36 -16.62
CA GLY A 43 1.08 1.47 -16.40
C GLY A 43 0.26 1.33 -17.69
N ARG A 44 0.78 1.82 -18.82
CA ARG A 44 0.18 1.59 -20.15
C ARG A 44 0.25 0.13 -20.56
N LEU A 45 1.41 -0.51 -20.35
CA LEU A 45 1.59 -1.93 -20.67
C LEU A 45 0.67 -2.81 -19.82
N LEU A 46 0.44 -2.48 -18.55
CA LEU A 46 -0.54 -3.20 -17.72
C LEU A 46 -1.96 -3.09 -18.26
N ARG A 47 -2.36 -1.92 -18.75
CA ARG A 47 -3.69 -1.76 -19.39
C ARG A 47 -3.78 -2.59 -20.66
N ALA A 48 -2.75 -2.56 -21.51
CA ALA A 48 -2.70 -3.39 -22.71
C ALA A 48 -2.80 -4.90 -22.39
N VAL A 49 -2.07 -5.36 -21.37
CA VAL A 49 -2.14 -6.76 -20.88
C VAL A 49 -3.53 -7.11 -20.35
N ARG A 50 -4.25 -6.15 -19.75
CA ARG A 50 -5.62 -6.37 -19.26
C ARG A 50 -6.63 -6.47 -20.40
N ASP A 51 -6.40 -5.76 -21.50
CA ASP A 51 -7.34 -5.72 -22.62
C ASP A 51 -7.17 -6.94 -23.55
N ASP A 52 -5.93 -7.34 -23.87
CA ASP A 52 -5.63 -8.57 -24.63
C ASP A 52 -4.20 -9.07 -24.34
N GLU A 53 -4.09 -10.25 -23.73
CA GLU A 53 -2.79 -10.88 -23.41
C GLU A 53 -2.09 -11.46 -24.64
N ASP A 54 -2.86 -12.05 -25.56
CA ASP A 54 -2.34 -12.73 -26.74
C ASP A 54 -1.75 -11.70 -27.70
N ALA A 55 -2.41 -10.56 -27.89
CA ALA A 55 -1.89 -9.44 -28.66
C ALA A 55 -0.55 -8.93 -28.10
N VAL A 56 -0.43 -8.71 -26.79
CA VAL A 56 0.81 -8.23 -26.16
C VAL A 56 1.94 -9.25 -26.33
N SER A 57 1.63 -10.54 -26.25
CA SER A 57 2.59 -11.62 -26.49
C SER A 57 3.09 -11.66 -27.94
N ALA A 58 2.19 -11.40 -28.91
CA ALA A 58 2.52 -11.35 -30.34
C ALA A 58 3.44 -10.16 -30.69
N PHE A 59 3.34 -9.04 -29.96
CA PHE A 59 4.28 -7.90 -30.06
C PHE A 59 5.64 -8.15 -29.39
N GLY A 60 5.94 -9.38 -28.97
CA GLY A 60 7.24 -9.76 -28.41
C GLY A 60 7.45 -9.33 -26.95
N ARG A 61 6.39 -8.94 -26.23
CA ARG A 61 6.47 -8.60 -24.81
C ARG A 61 5.98 -9.75 -23.94
N SER A 62 6.78 -10.14 -22.96
CA SER A 62 6.38 -11.19 -22.01
C SER A 62 5.29 -10.68 -21.06
N VAL A 63 4.08 -11.24 -21.19
CA VAL A 63 2.94 -10.97 -20.28
C VAL A 63 3.29 -11.38 -18.84
N TYR A 64 3.91 -12.55 -18.67
CA TYR A 64 4.30 -13.09 -17.36
C TYR A 64 5.17 -12.13 -16.55
N ARG A 65 6.26 -11.59 -17.14
CA ARG A 65 7.15 -10.66 -16.41
C ARG A 65 6.45 -9.35 -16.05
N THR A 66 5.48 -8.92 -16.85
CA THR A 66 4.72 -7.70 -16.59
C THR A 66 3.79 -7.90 -15.39
N LYS A 67 3.06 -9.02 -15.35
CA LYS A 67 2.21 -9.41 -14.20
C LYS A 67 3.03 -9.62 -12.93
N LEU A 68 4.19 -10.28 -13.03
CA LEU A 68 5.07 -10.51 -11.88
C LEU A 68 5.58 -9.20 -11.27
N LYS A 69 6.02 -8.25 -12.11
CA LYS A 69 6.42 -6.92 -11.65
C LYS A 69 5.28 -6.18 -10.93
N ALA A 70 4.06 -6.29 -11.45
CA ALA A 70 2.89 -5.68 -10.82
C ALA A 70 2.58 -6.30 -9.45
N TYR A 71 2.68 -7.63 -9.36
CA TYR A 71 2.50 -8.36 -8.10
C TYR A 71 3.54 -7.97 -7.05
N VAL A 72 4.83 -7.97 -7.41
CA VAL A 72 5.92 -7.60 -6.50
C VAL A 72 5.77 -6.16 -6.01
N PHE A 73 5.38 -5.25 -6.90
CA PHE A 73 5.15 -3.85 -6.53
C PHE A 73 3.96 -3.66 -5.57
N GLY A 74 2.86 -4.39 -5.79
CA GLY A 74 1.73 -4.38 -4.86
C GLY A 74 2.09 -4.99 -3.51
N ALA A 75 2.80 -6.13 -3.52
CA ALA A 75 3.23 -6.83 -2.31
C ALA A 75 4.19 -6.00 -1.46
N SER A 76 5.12 -5.27 -2.06
CA SER A 76 6.04 -4.41 -1.31
C SER A 76 5.33 -3.26 -0.60
N LEU A 77 4.37 -2.61 -1.26
CA LEU A 77 3.54 -1.57 -0.65
C LEU A 77 2.70 -2.13 0.50
N GLY A 78 2.09 -3.30 0.32
CA GLY A 78 1.33 -3.99 1.36
C GLY A 78 2.21 -4.38 2.57
N ALA A 79 3.42 -4.86 2.32
CA ALA A 79 4.38 -5.23 3.36
C ALA A 79 4.81 -4.00 4.20
N ILE A 80 5.07 -2.87 3.55
CA ILE A 80 5.41 -1.61 4.24
C ILE A 80 4.25 -1.16 5.14
N ALA A 81 3.02 -1.16 4.61
CA ALA A 81 1.82 -0.78 5.36
C ALA A 81 1.58 -1.71 6.57
N GLY A 82 1.68 -3.02 6.36
CA GLY A 82 1.52 -4.01 7.42
C GLY A 82 2.61 -3.93 8.49
N GLY A 83 3.87 -3.73 8.10
CA GLY A 83 4.96 -3.57 9.06
C GLY A 83 4.79 -2.32 9.94
N LEU A 84 4.33 -1.22 9.36
CA LEU A 84 4.06 0.02 10.10
C LEU A 84 2.86 -0.13 11.04
N PHE A 85 1.83 -0.84 10.59
CA PHE A 85 0.66 -1.14 11.41
C PHE A 85 0.97 -2.09 12.57
N ALA A 86 1.83 -3.09 12.37
CA ALA A 86 2.34 -3.96 13.43
C ALA A 86 3.15 -3.17 14.47
N ALA A 87 3.97 -2.21 14.03
CA ALA A 87 4.71 -1.32 14.93
C ALA A 87 3.79 -0.43 15.77
N TYR A 88 2.62 -0.03 15.25
CA TYR A 88 1.63 0.75 15.97
C TYR A 88 0.84 -0.07 17.00
N LEU A 89 0.43 -1.29 16.65
CA LEU A 89 -0.38 -2.15 17.52
C LEU A 89 0.35 -2.55 18.80
N GLY A 90 1.65 -2.87 18.72
CA GLY A 90 2.49 -3.28 19.85
C GLY A 90 2.15 -4.65 20.46
N ALA A 91 0.87 -5.00 20.56
CA ALA A 91 0.34 -6.30 20.95
C ALA A 91 -0.87 -6.65 20.06
N PHE A 92 -0.87 -7.86 19.48
CA PHE A 92 -1.94 -8.30 18.60
C PHE A 92 -3.11 -8.84 19.44
N ASN A 93 -4.28 -8.20 19.35
CA ASN A 93 -5.51 -8.69 19.98
C ASN A 93 -6.47 -9.23 18.90
N PRO A 94 -6.68 -10.56 18.80
CA PRO A 94 -7.56 -11.15 17.80
C PRO A 94 -9.03 -10.75 17.96
N SER A 95 -9.46 -10.38 19.18
CA SER A 95 -10.85 -10.02 19.45
C SER A 95 -11.27 -8.65 18.92
N ALA A 96 -10.29 -7.80 18.56
CA ALA A 96 -10.57 -6.53 17.90
C ALA A 96 -10.97 -6.72 16.43
N TRP A 97 -10.52 -7.78 15.76
CA TRP A 97 -10.73 -7.99 14.33
C TRP A 97 -12.12 -8.56 14.01
N THR A 98 -13.15 -7.74 14.19
CA THR A 98 -14.53 -8.12 13.85
C THR A 98 -14.79 -7.98 12.35
N PRO A 99 -15.72 -8.77 11.76
CA PRO A 99 -16.08 -8.64 10.36
C PRO A 99 -16.53 -7.23 9.97
N ALA A 100 -17.21 -6.52 10.89
CA ALA A 100 -17.67 -5.16 10.67
C ALA A 100 -16.52 -4.16 10.47
N GLU A 101 -15.42 -4.31 11.20
CA GLU A 101 -14.26 -3.42 11.11
C GLU A 101 -13.53 -3.61 9.77
N VAL A 102 -13.29 -4.87 9.39
CA VAL A 102 -12.69 -5.20 8.09
C VAL A 102 -13.58 -4.72 6.94
N LEU A 103 -14.90 -4.88 7.05
CA LEU A 103 -15.86 -4.38 6.05
C LEU A 103 -15.80 -2.86 5.92
N THR A 104 -15.64 -2.14 7.04
CA THR A 104 -15.54 -0.67 7.05
C THR A 104 -14.25 -0.21 6.36
N LEU A 105 -13.12 -0.89 6.60
CA LEU A 105 -11.86 -0.63 5.90
C LEU A 105 -12.00 -0.86 4.39
N TYR A 106 -12.62 -1.97 3.98
CA TYR A 106 -12.91 -2.23 2.56
C TYR A 106 -13.89 -1.23 1.96
N ALA A 107 -14.91 -0.80 2.72
CA ALA A 107 -15.87 0.19 2.29
C ALA A 107 -15.20 1.54 2.01
N GLY A 108 -14.25 1.97 2.85
CA GLY A 108 -13.44 3.16 2.59
C GLY A 108 -12.69 3.09 1.25
N ILE A 109 -12.07 1.94 0.96
CA ILE A 109 -11.37 1.70 -0.31
C ILE A 109 -12.34 1.70 -1.50
N LEU A 110 -13.53 1.11 -1.34
CA LEU A 110 -14.58 1.06 -2.36
C LEU A 110 -15.12 2.46 -2.69
N ILE A 111 -15.36 3.29 -1.68
CA ILE A 111 -15.82 4.68 -1.81
C ILE A 111 -14.79 5.54 -2.55
N GLY A 112 -13.50 5.29 -2.32
CA GLY A 112 -12.41 6.00 -3.00
C GLY A 112 -12.37 5.84 -4.52
N GLY A 113 -13.07 4.85 -5.07
CA GLY A 113 -13.26 4.65 -6.51
C GLY A 113 -12.10 3.93 -7.21
N ARG A 114 -12.41 3.21 -8.29
CA ARG A 114 -11.40 2.43 -9.04
C ARG A 114 -10.54 3.33 -9.91
N GLY A 115 -9.23 3.36 -9.64
CA GLY A 115 -8.23 4.03 -10.48
C GLY A 115 -7.96 5.51 -10.15
N ASN A 116 -8.59 6.06 -9.11
CA ASN A 116 -8.33 7.43 -8.66
C ASN A 116 -7.44 7.44 -7.41
N VAL A 117 -6.14 7.68 -7.60
CA VAL A 117 -5.14 7.73 -6.49
C VAL A 117 -5.52 8.77 -5.44
N LYS A 118 -6.26 9.83 -5.82
CA LYS A 118 -6.70 10.89 -4.88
C LYS A 118 -7.92 10.53 -4.04
N GLY A 119 -8.71 9.52 -4.44
CA GLY A 119 -9.91 9.13 -3.69
C GLY A 119 -9.63 8.03 -2.67
N VAL A 120 -8.55 7.27 -2.86
CA VAL A 120 -8.17 6.12 -2.01
C VAL A 120 -7.16 6.50 -0.92
N VAL A 121 -6.50 7.67 -1.03
CA VAL A 121 -5.44 8.16 -0.13
C VAL A 121 -5.96 9.29 0.75
#